data_AF-A0A7X1B3D3-F1
#
_entry.id   AF-A0A7X1B3D3-F1
#
_cell.length_a   1.000
_cell.length_b   1.000
_cell.length_c   1.000
_cell.angle_alpha   90.00
_cell.angle_beta   90.00
_cell.angle_gamma   90.00
#
_symmetry.space_group_name_H-M   'P 1'
#
loop_
_entity.id
_entity.type
_entity.pdbx_description
1 polymer ?
#
loop_
_entity_poly.entity_id
_entity_poly.type
_entity_poly.pdbx_seq_one_letter_code
_entity_poly.pdbx_strand_id
1 'polypeptide(L)'
;MKTLLSSLFLSALLLPAAPAANETAPSSELTNQEFLFKVIRYLYRWHLDEKDAQIVLEDGDAIFLVREDGLAPDSDDNSRFATIVLPQIDYTLSLKKADYAIPELGLEAHADTFEIVNVARISPEEMDDFEEIRIPFATIQQYSHEKRNEAQFAEGELLTAMRKEARHEILAYIQSRQEQGLPVDFHGYDTFAEFLAADQEIHLAPLPEVANDVWIFWETGGLLLHFSSELELNDPKLWGNDFLTLDLYDIDEQTVVSLDEVAGSNAYLTRDQVGRILYNCIVLGKRIVLEPGETPAKDGS
;
A
#
# COMPACT_ATOMS: atom_id res chain seq x y z
N MET A 1 -49.24 28.41 19.23
CA MET A 1 -49.38 26.96 18.98
C MET A 1 -48.89 26.69 17.57
N LYS A 2 -47.81 25.97 17.26
CA LYS A 2 -46.81 25.23 18.02
C LYS A 2 -45.48 25.43 17.25
N THR A 3 -44.43 25.79 17.98
CA THR A 3 -43.03 25.61 17.59
C THR A 3 -42.75 24.11 17.46
N LEU A 4 -42.05 23.69 16.40
CA LEU A 4 -41.48 22.35 16.30
C LEU A 4 -39.97 22.52 16.07
N LEU A 5 -39.24 22.38 17.17
CA LEU A 5 -37.82 22.10 17.22
C LEU A 5 -37.58 20.79 16.48
N SER A 6 -36.72 20.81 15.45
CA SER A 6 -36.05 19.59 14.98
C SER A 6 -34.75 19.43 15.74
N SER A 7 -34.73 18.44 16.62
CA SER A 7 -33.59 18.01 17.40
C SER A 7 -32.43 17.57 16.51
N LEU A 8 -31.27 18.22 16.65
CA LEU A 8 -29.99 17.64 16.27
C LEU A 8 -29.71 16.45 17.20
N PHE A 9 -29.65 15.25 16.64
CA PHE A 9 -29.00 14.12 17.28
C PHE A 9 -27.49 14.31 17.14
N LEU A 10 -26.87 14.87 18.18
CA LEU A 10 -25.43 14.89 18.35
C LEU A 10 -25.03 13.53 18.93
N SER A 11 -24.86 12.52 18.07
CA SER A 11 -24.18 11.28 18.44
C SER A 11 -22.70 11.59 18.58
N ALA A 12 -22.29 11.92 19.80
CA ALA A 12 -20.89 11.91 20.18
C ALA A 12 -20.34 10.49 19.97
N LEU A 13 -19.46 10.35 18.98
CA LEU A 13 -18.57 9.22 18.83
C LEU A 13 -17.74 9.11 20.12
N LEU A 14 -18.13 8.19 20.98
CA LEU A 14 -17.28 7.65 22.03
C LEU A 14 -16.22 6.79 21.34
N LEU A 15 -15.15 7.43 20.86
CA LEU A 15 -13.88 6.74 20.68
C LEU A 15 -13.42 6.29 22.08
N PRO A 16 -13.11 5.00 22.30
CA PRO A 16 -12.42 4.60 23.52
C PRO A 16 -11.08 5.32 23.58
N ALA A 17 -10.75 5.87 24.75
CA ALA A 17 -9.45 6.48 25.00
C ALA A 17 -8.34 5.46 24.72
N ALA A 18 -7.33 5.88 23.96
CA ALA A 18 -6.13 5.09 23.75
C ALA A 18 -5.54 4.67 25.11
N PRO A 19 -5.10 3.41 25.27
CA PRO A 19 -4.44 2.98 26.50
C PRO A 19 -3.21 3.87 26.76
N ALA A 20 -2.97 4.19 28.03
CA ALA A 20 -1.80 4.96 28.44
C ALA A 20 -0.53 4.22 27.96
N ALA A 21 0.24 4.90 27.10
CA ALA A 21 1.54 4.41 26.64
C ALA A 21 2.42 4.16 27.87
N ASN A 22 2.84 2.91 28.08
CA ASN A 22 4.00 2.68 28.93
C ASN A 22 5.20 3.27 28.19
N GLU A 23 5.93 4.19 28.83
CA GLU A 23 7.20 4.78 28.36
C GLU A 23 8.30 3.69 28.26
N THR A 24 8.14 2.75 27.35
CA THR A 24 9.18 1.80 26.98
C THR A 24 9.87 2.31 25.74
N ALA A 25 11.20 2.47 25.81
CA ALA A 25 12.02 2.83 24.66
C ALA A 25 11.67 1.93 23.45
N PRO A 26 11.62 2.47 22.22
CA PRO A 26 11.34 1.69 21.02
C PRO A 26 12.26 0.47 20.91
N SER A 27 11.71 -0.62 20.37
CA SER A 27 12.54 -1.80 20.12
C SER A 27 13.71 -1.51 19.17
N SER A 28 14.82 -2.25 19.34
CA SER A 28 16.04 -2.09 18.53
C SER A 28 15.85 -2.39 17.04
N GLU A 29 14.73 -3.01 16.67
CA GLU A 29 14.31 -3.20 15.28
C GLU A 29 13.91 -1.88 14.63
N LEU A 30 13.09 -1.06 15.31
CA LEU A 30 12.59 0.22 14.80
C LEU A 30 13.68 1.30 14.72
N THR A 31 14.70 1.21 15.57
CA THR A 31 15.87 2.11 15.56
C THR A 31 17.04 1.58 14.73
N ASN A 32 16.87 0.41 14.09
CA ASN A 32 17.89 -0.16 13.22
C ASN A 32 18.06 0.67 11.94
N GLN A 33 19.30 1.04 11.61
CA GLN A 33 19.59 1.87 10.44
C GLN A 33 19.17 1.22 9.11
N GLU A 34 19.38 -0.09 8.95
CA GLU A 34 19.00 -0.80 7.72
C GLU A 34 17.48 -0.80 7.53
N PHE A 35 16.72 -0.98 8.61
CA PHE A 35 15.26 -0.86 8.59
C PHE A 35 14.83 0.55 8.14
N LEU A 36 15.41 1.61 8.73
CA LEU A 36 15.11 2.99 8.35
C LEU A 36 15.52 3.31 6.90
N PHE A 37 16.56 2.67 6.35
CA PHE A 37 16.90 2.79 4.94
C PHE A 37 15.84 2.19 4.03
N LYS A 38 15.28 1.03 4.40
CA LYS A 38 14.18 0.41 3.66
C LYS A 38 12.93 1.28 3.71
N VAL A 39 12.64 1.91 4.86
CA VAL A 39 11.55 2.89 5.01
C VAL A 39 11.73 4.06 4.03
N ILE A 40 12.90 4.71 3.99
CA ILE A 40 13.13 5.81 3.02
C ILE A 40 13.06 5.31 1.58
N ARG A 41 13.58 4.13 1.28
CA ARG A 41 13.50 3.55 -0.07
C ARG A 41 12.05 3.32 -0.50
N TYR A 42 11.19 2.84 0.40
CA TYR A 42 9.76 2.70 0.16
C TYR A 42 9.12 4.08 -0.09
N LEU A 43 9.36 5.04 0.80
CA LEU A 43 8.82 6.39 0.65
C LEU A 43 9.29 7.05 -0.66
N TYR A 44 10.55 6.92 -1.04
CA TYR A 44 11.07 7.48 -2.29
C TYR A 44 10.40 6.88 -3.53
N ARG A 45 10.03 5.61 -3.48
CA ARG A 45 9.34 4.94 -4.60
C ARG A 45 7.90 5.41 -4.74
N TRP A 46 7.20 5.61 -3.64
CA TRP A 46 5.74 5.70 -3.65
C TRP A 46 5.18 7.07 -3.22
N HIS A 47 5.90 7.78 -2.37
CA HIS A 47 5.35 8.93 -1.64
C HIS A 47 6.13 10.23 -1.80
N LEU A 48 7.47 10.21 -1.88
CA LEU A 48 8.29 11.42 -1.89
C LEU A 48 8.40 12.01 -3.29
N ASP A 49 8.38 13.34 -3.36
CA ASP A 49 8.80 14.07 -4.54
C ASP A 49 10.26 14.56 -4.42
N GLU A 50 10.78 15.14 -5.51
CA GLU A 50 12.15 15.66 -5.54
C GLU A 50 12.36 16.82 -4.55
N LYS A 51 11.31 17.58 -4.23
CA LYS A 51 11.40 18.68 -3.26
C LYS A 51 11.55 18.13 -1.85
N ASP A 52 10.80 17.09 -1.50
CA ASP A 52 10.93 16.42 -0.21
C ASP A 52 12.37 15.89 -0.03
N ALA A 53 12.91 15.23 -1.05
CA ALA A 53 14.29 14.75 -1.05
C ALA A 53 15.32 15.89 -0.92
N GLN A 54 15.08 17.02 -1.61
CA GLN A 54 15.96 18.19 -1.55
C GLN A 54 15.98 18.82 -0.16
N ILE A 55 14.84 18.90 0.54
CA ILE A 55 14.76 19.44 1.92
C ILE A 55 15.64 18.62 2.87
N VAL A 56 15.53 17.29 2.81
CA VAL A 56 16.35 16.40 3.65
C VAL A 56 17.83 16.50 3.28
N LEU A 57 18.15 16.61 1.99
CA LEU A 57 19.53 16.78 1.51
C LEU A 57 20.17 18.07 2.03
N GLU A 58 19.43 19.18 2.06
CA GLU A 58 19.92 20.49 2.52
C GLU A 58 20.26 20.51 4.01
N ASP A 59 19.55 19.75 4.83
CA ASP A 59 19.83 19.60 6.26
C ASP A 59 21.03 18.67 6.54
N GLY A 60 21.37 17.80 5.58
CA GLY A 60 22.51 16.88 5.61
C GLY A 60 22.24 15.55 6.31
N ASP A 61 21.38 15.55 7.33
CA ASP A 61 20.89 14.36 8.01
C ASP A 61 19.39 14.15 7.74
N ALA A 62 18.97 12.89 7.61
CA ALA A 62 17.58 12.50 7.76
C ALA A 62 17.28 12.28 9.24
N ILE A 63 16.25 12.96 9.73
CA ILE A 63 15.78 12.86 11.12
C ILE A 63 14.56 11.93 11.14
N PHE A 64 14.64 10.89 11.97
CA PHE A 64 13.53 10.00 12.27
C PHE A 64 13.17 10.18 13.74
N LEU A 65 11.90 10.44 14.01
CA LEU A 65 11.35 10.35 15.36
C LEU A 65 10.59 9.03 15.42
N VAL A 66 11.00 8.12 16.31
CA VAL A 66 10.47 6.76 16.40
C VAL A 66 9.79 6.55 17.74
N ARG A 67 8.58 6.00 17.74
CA ARG A 67 7.84 5.61 18.95
C ARG A 67 7.17 4.26 18.75
N GLU A 68 7.16 3.44 19.78
CA GLU A 68 6.34 2.23 19.82
C GLU A 68 5.03 2.55 20.57
N ASP A 69 3.89 2.35 19.91
CA ASP A 69 2.58 2.75 20.42
C ASP A 69 1.95 1.68 21.35
N GLY A 70 2.60 0.51 21.46
CA GLY A 70 2.22 -0.58 22.34
C GLY A 70 1.58 -1.77 21.63
N LEU A 71 0.92 -2.63 22.41
CA LEU A 71 0.24 -3.84 21.94
C LEU A 71 -1.18 -3.53 21.46
N ALA A 72 -1.71 -4.41 20.61
CA ALA A 72 -3.12 -4.41 20.28
C ALA A 72 -4.00 -4.46 21.56
N PRO A 73 -5.17 -3.81 21.57
CA PRO A 73 -6.06 -3.84 22.74
C PRO A 73 -6.66 -5.22 23.05
N ASP A 74 -6.69 -6.12 22.06
CA ASP A 74 -7.27 -7.45 22.20
C ASP A 74 -6.28 -8.41 22.88
N SER A 75 -6.75 -9.18 23.86
CA SER A 75 -5.90 -10.10 24.63
C SER A 75 -5.38 -11.28 23.80
N ASP A 76 -6.04 -11.58 22.69
CA ASP A 76 -5.64 -12.65 21.76
C ASP A 76 -4.81 -12.13 20.57
N ASP A 77 -4.55 -10.80 20.51
CA ASP A 77 -3.72 -10.15 19.50
C ASP A 77 -2.44 -9.60 20.14
N ASN A 78 -1.30 -10.20 19.83
CA ASN A 78 0.01 -9.75 20.30
C ASN A 78 0.70 -8.79 19.31
N SER A 79 -0.04 -8.29 18.31
CA SER A 79 0.49 -7.34 17.32
C SER A 79 1.03 -6.10 18.01
N ARG A 80 2.13 -5.59 17.48
CA ARG A 80 2.79 -4.38 17.95
C ARG A 80 2.60 -3.26 16.95
N PHE A 81 2.37 -2.06 17.46
CA PHE A 81 2.20 -0.86 16.65
C PHE A 81 3.33 0.13 16.92
N ALA A 82 3.73 0.84 15.88
CA ALA A 82 4.74 1.88 15.98
C ALA A 82 4.46 3.05 15.04
N THR A 83 5.04 4.19 15.37
CA THR A 83 4.97 5.41 14.58
C THR A 83 6.37 5.90 14.26
N ILE A 84 6.61 6.23 12.99
CA ILE A 84 7.81 6.94 12.54
C ILE A 84 7.40 8.29 11.96
N VAL A 85 8.05 9.36 12.40
CA VAL A 85 7.83 10.71 11.87
C VAL A 85 9.12 11.20 11.23
N LEU A 86 8.99 11.78 10.04
CA LEU A 86 10.04 12.50 9.31
C LEU A 86 9.70 14.00 9.37
N PRO A 87 10.12 14.71 10.43
CA PRO A 87 9.65 16.06 10.71
C PRO A 87 10.09 17.08 9.64
N GLN A 88 11.15 16.79 8.89
CA GLN A 88 11.66 17.69 7.85
C GLN A 88 10.70 17.81 6.66
N ILE A 89 9.83 16.82 6.44
CA ILE A 89 8.95 16.71 5.27
C ILE A 89 7.47 16.49 5.65
N ASP A 90 7.16 16.56 6.95
CA ASP A 90 5.83 16.37 7.53
C ASP A 90 5.21 15.00 7.23
N TYR A 91 6.02 13.94 7.20
CA TYR A 91 5.51 12.58 7.02
C TYR A 91 5.37 11.85 8.36
N THR A 92 4.24 11.19 8.55
CA THR A 92 3.97 10.25 9.64
C THR A 92 3.63 8.89 9.04
N LEU A 93 4.31 7.86 9.51
CA LEU A 93 4.13 6.48 9.10
C LEU A 93 3.57 5.71 10.28
N SER A 94 2.51 4.96 10.04
CA SER A 94 2.00 3.96 10.99
C SER A 94 2.50 2.59 10.57
N LEU A 95 3.04 1.86 11.54
CA LEU A 95 3.59 0.53 11.33
C LEU A 95 2.88 -0.49 12.21
N LYS A 96 2.77 -1.71 11.69
CA LYS A 96 2.25 -2.88 12.41
C LYS A 96 3.24 -4.03 12.27
N LYS A 97 3.46 -4.77 13.35
CA LYS A 97 4.06 -6.09 13.33
C LYS A 97 3.00 -7.09 13.76
N ALA A 98 2.43 -7.81 12.81
CA ALA A 98 1.31 -8.71 13.04
C ALA A 98 1.73 -9.93 13.88
N ASP A 99 0.96 -10.24 14.91
CA ASP A 99 1.12 -11.46 15.72
C ASP A 99 -0.22 -11.88 16.34
N TYR A 100 -1.08 -12.52 15.56
CA TYR A 100 -2.42 -12.95 16.02
C TYR A 100 -2.89 -14.23 15.33
N ALA A 101 -3.81 -14.94 15.97
CA ALA A 101 -4.48 -16.09 15.37
C ALA A 101 -5.80 -15.69 14.73
N ILE A 102 -6.19 -16.39 13.66
CA ILE A 102 -7.53 -16.32 13.05
C ILE A 102 -8.18 -17.71 13.20
N PRO A 103 -8.82 -18.01 14.35
CA PRO A 103 -9.28 -19.35 14.69
C PRO A 103 -10.29 -19.93 13.67
N GLU A 104 -11.14 -19.10 13.09
CA GLU A 104 -12.16 -19.50 12.12
C GLU A 104 -11.56 -20.06 10.83
N LEU A 105 -10.34 -19.62 10.48
CA LEU A 105 -9.61 -20.04 9.29
C LEU A 105 -8.48 -21.03 9.64
N GLY A 106 -8.18 -21.21 10.92
CA GLY A 106 -7.07 -22.05 11.38
C GLY A 106 -5.71 -21.50 10.97
N LEU A 107 -5.57 -20.17 10.95
CA LEU A 107 -4.37 -19.47 10.50
C LEU A 107 -3.74 -18.66 11.63
N GLU A 108 -2.44 -18.41 11.48
CA GLU A 108 -1.66 -17.52 12.33
C GLU A 108 -1.07 -16.43 11.43
N ALA A 109 -1.37 -15.19 11.75
CA ALA A 109 -0.82 -14.01 11.13
C ALA A 109 0.45 -13.61 11.89
N HIS A 110 1.61 -13.86 11.30
CA HIS A 110 2.89 -13.51 11.88
C HIS A 110 3.69 -12.69 10.86
N ALA A 111 4.19 -11.54 11.28
CA ALA A 111 5.13 -10.75 10.51
C ALA A 111 6.50 -10.79 11.16
N ASP A 112 7.52 -11.17 10.38
CA ASP A 112 8.90 -11.21 10.87
C ASP A 112 9.43 -9.80 11.23
N THR A 113 8.90 -8.76 10.58
CA THR A 113 9.30 -7.36 10.79
C THR A 113 8.12 -6.40 10.87
N PHE A 114 8.36 -5.15 11.30
CA PHE A 114 7.38 -4.08 11.17
C PHE A 114 7.13 -3.70 9.72
N GLU A 115 5.86 -3.54 9.36
CA GLU A 115 5.41 -3.17 8.03
C GLU A 115 4.65 -1.85 8.09
N ILE A 116 4.86 -1.00 7.10
CA ILE A 116 4.13 0.25 6.90
C ILE A 116 2.71 -0.09 6.47
N VAL A 117 1.74 0.32 7.27
CA VAL A 117 0.31 0.14 6.99
C VAL A 117 -0.37 1.45 6.58
N ASN A 118 0.25 2.60 6.87
CA ASN A 118 -0.25 3.90 6.47
C ASN A 118 0.87 4.93 6.39
N VAL A 119 0.76 5.84 5.41
CA VAL A 119 1.64 6.99 5.24
C VAL A 119 0.77 8.23 5.11
N ALA A 120 0.97 9.21 6.00
CA ALA A 120 0.23 10.47 6.02
C ALA A 120 1.18 11.66 6.01
N ARG A 121 0.79 12.73 5.30
CA ARG A 121 1.53 14.01 5.31
C ARG A 121 0.97 14.96 6.37
N ILE A 122 1.15 14.58 7.64
CA ILE A 122 0.68 15.32 8.81
C ILE A 122 1.75 15.21 9.88
N SER A 123 2.19 16.33 10.44
CA SER A 123 3.05 16.36 11.62
C SER A 123 2.18 16.16 12.87
N PRO A 124 2.55 15.27 13.80
CA PRO A 124 1.79 15.09 15.03
C PRO A 124 1.83 16.37 15.89
N GLU A 125 0.74 16.61 16.63
CA GLU A 125 0.63 17.78 17.51
C GLU A 125 1.62 17.72 18.68
N GLU A 126 1.93 16.52 19.16
CA GLU A 126 2.88 16.26 20.24
C GLU A 126 3.98 15.30 19.75
N MET A 127 5.23 15.70 19.97
CA MET A 127 6.44 14.91 19.65
C MET A 127 7.19 14.46 20.91
N ASP A 128 6.54 14.59 22.07
CA ASP A 128 7.04 14.03 23.32
C ASP A 128 7.03 12.49 23.20
N ASP A 129 7.98 11.83 23.85
CA ASP A 129 8.15 10.36 23.88
C ASP A 129 8.68 9.68 22.60
N PHE A 130 9.13 10.45 21.60
CA PHE A 130 9.84 9.88 20.45
C PHE A 130 11.35 9.77 20.71
N GLU A 131 11.95 8.68 20.25
CA GLU A 131 13.40 8.56 20.11
C GLU A 131 13.87 9.17 18.79
N GLU A 132 14.78 10.13 18.86
CA GLU A 132 15.35 10.78 17.68
C GLU A 132 16.56 10.00 17.15
N ILE A 133 16.46 9.54 15.90
CA ILE A 133 17.54 8.91 15.14
C ILE A 133 17.96 9.84 14.02
N ARG A 134 19.24 10.20 13.98
CA ARG A 134 19.85 10.98 12.89
C ARG A 134 20.73 10.10 12.03
N ILE A 135 20.52 10.15 10.73
CA ILE A 135 21.34 9.41 9.77
C ILE A 135 21.81 10.37 8.68
N PRO A 136 23.12 10.45 8.37
CA PRO A 136 23.60 11.21 7.23
C PRO A 136 22.88 10.79 5.95
N PHE A 137 22.24 11.73 5.26
CA PHE A 137 21.42 11.44 4.09
C PHE A 137 22.24 10.82 2.95
N ALA A 138 23.51 11.20 2.84
CA ALA A 138 24.46 10.59 1.91
C ALA A 138 24.59 9.06 2.09
N THR A 139 24.50 8.55 3.32
CA THR A 139 24.53 7.11 3.61
C THR A 139 23.28 6.42 3.06
N ILE A 140 22.11 7.05 3.20
CA ILE A 140 20.83 6.55 2.68
C ILE A 140 20.84 6.53 1.15
N GLN A 141 21.39 7.58 0.53
CA GLN A 141 21.57 7.66 -0.92
C GLN A 141 22.51 6.56 -1.42
N GLN A 142 23.63 6.34 -0.74
CA GLN A 142 24.56 5.27 -1.08
C GLN A 142 23.87 3.90 -1.00
N TYR A 143 23.19 3.61 0.11
CA TYR A 143 22.41 2.37 0.27
C TYR A 143 21.41 2.19 -0.87
N SER A 144 20.60 3.21 -1.16
CA SER A 144 19.60 3.17 -2.24
C SER A 144 20.24 2.95 -3.61
N HIS A 145 21.40 3.55 -3.87
CA HIS A 145 22.14 3.38 -5.12
C HIS A 145 22.69 1.97 -5.30
N GLU A 146 23.24 1.38 -4.24
CA GLU A 146 23.77 0.01 -4.21
C GLU A 146 22.64 -1.01 -4.41
N LYS A 147 21.50 -0.77 -3.76
CA LYS A 147 20.34 -1.64 -3.77
C LYS A 147 19.38 -1.42 -4.93
N ARG A 148 19.63 -0.44 -5.81
CA ARG A 148 18.65 -0.02 -6.84
C ARG A 148 18.16 -1.15 -7.76
N ASN A 149 19.01 -2.13 -8.03
CA ASN A 149 18.72 -3.27 -8.91
C ASN A 149 18.25 -4.51 -8.13
N GLU A 150 18.24 -4.46 -6.80
CA GLU A 150 17.69 -5.54 -5.99
C GLU A 150 16.16 -5.39 -5.99
N ALA A 151 15.49 -6.31 -6.67
CA ALA A 151 14.04 -6.37 -6.77
C ALA A 151 13.59 -7.82 -6.60
N GLN A 152 12.53 -7.98 -5.82
CA GLN A 152 11.77 -9.22 -5.75
C GLN A 152 10.41 -8.95 -6.38
N PHE A 153 9.84 -9.94 -7.03
CA PHE A 153 8.56 -9.83 -7.72
C PHE A 153 7.63 -10.93 -7.24
N ALA A 154 6.33 -10.70 -7.33
CA ALA A 154 5.35 -11.74 -7.13
C ALA A 154 5.57 -12.86 -8.15
N GLU A 155 5.80 -14.08 -7.66
CA GLU A 155 6.03 -15.27 -8.46
C GLU A 155 5.26 -16.46 -7.85
N GLY A 156 5.19 -17.58 -8.57
CA GLY A 156 4.58 -18.82 -8.08
C GLY A 156 3.11 -18.68 -7.68
N GLU A 157 2.78 -19.15 -6.48
CA GLU A 157 1.41 -19.18 -5.97
C GLU A 157 0.88 -17.76 -5.66
N LEU A 158 1.71 -16.82 -5.21
CA LEU A 158 1.30 -15.42 -5.00
C LEU A 158 0.80 -14.80 -6.30
N LEU A 159 1.60 -14.91 -7.37
CA LEU A 159 1.20 -14.41 -8.69
C LEU A 159 -0.08 -15.09 -9.18
N THR A 160 -0.28 -16.36 -8.86
CA THR A 160 -1.51 -17.10 -9.19
C THR A 160 -2.72 -16.56 -8.43
N ALA A 161 -2.58 -16.30 -7.13
CA ALA A 161 -3.62 -15.70 -6.29
C ALA A 161 -3.97 -14.28 -6.79
N MET A 162 -2.97 -13.45 -7.05
CA MET A 162 -3.16 -12.10 -7.61
C MET A 162 -3.87 -12.15 -8.98
N ARG A 163 -3.51 -13.09 -9.87
CA ARG A 163 -4.21 -13.28 -11.16
C ARG A 163 -5.68 -13.66 -10.98
N LYS A 164 -5.98 -14.56 -10.03
CA LYS A 164 -7.35 -14.97 -9.71
C LYS A 164 -8.17 -13.75 -9.25
N GLU A 165 -7.64 -12.99 -8.31
CA GLU A 165 -8.32 -11.83 -7.74
C GLU A 165 -8.48 -10.70 -8.76
N ALA A 166 -7.43 -10.38 -9.53
CA ALA A 166 -7.49 -9.43 -10.64
C ALA A 166 -8.63 -9.78 -11.61
N ARG A 167 -8.73 -11.05 -12.02
CA ARG A 167 -9.77 -11.48 -12.94
C ARG A 167 -11.17 -11.26 -12.36
N HIS A 168 -11.36 -11.55 -11.07
CA HIS A 168 -12.63 -11.36 -10.40
C HIS A 168 -13.03 -9.87 -10.38
N GLU A 169 -12.16 -9.00 -9.90
CA GLU A 169 -12.45 -7.56 -9.78
C GLU A 169 -12.57 -6.85 -11.13
N ILE A 170 -11.77 -7.22 -12.13
CA ILE A 170 -11.89 -6.66 -13.49
C ILE A 170 -13.24 -7.02 -14.11
N LEU A 171 -13.71 -8.26 -13.93
CA LEU A 171 -15.03 -8.67 -14.43
C LEU A 171 -16.14 -7.89 -13.72
N ALA A 172 -16.04 -7.72 -12.40
CA ALA A 172 -16.99 -6.94 -11.62
C ALA A 172 -17.01 -5.46 -12.05
N TYR A 173 -15.84 -4.85 -12.27
CA TYR A 173 -15.69 -3.49 -12.79
C TYR A 173 -16.40 -3.31 -14.13
N ILE A 174 -16.11 -4.19 -15.10
CA ILE A 174 -16.70 -4.13 -16.45
C ILE A 174 -18.22 -4.30 -16.40
N GLN A 175 -18.71 -5.27 -15.62
CA GLN A 175 -20.14 -5.48 -15.45
C GLN A 175 -20.82 -4.25 -14.85
N SER A 176 -20.24 -3.68 -13.78
CA SER A 176 -20.74 -2.46 -13.13
C SER A 176 -20.85 -1.29 -14.10
N ARG A 177 -19.84 -1.09 -14.97
CA ARG A 177 -19.87 -0.03 -15.99
C ARG A 177 -20.96 -0.25 -17.03
N GLN A 178 -21.12 -1.49 -17.50
CA GLN A 178 -22.18 -1.85 -18.45
C GLN A 178 -23.57 -1.62 -17.87
N GLU A 179 -23.80 -1.98 -16.61
CA GLU A 179 -25.06 -1.76 -15.90
C GLU A 179 -25.38 -0.25 -15.74
N GLN A 180 -24.36 0.58 -15.60
CA GLN A 180 -24.47 2.03 -15.54
C GLN A 180 -24.58 2.70 -16.92
N GLY A 181 -24.47 1.94 -18.02
CA GLY A 181 -24.44 2.47 -19.37
C GLY A 181 -23.21 3.30 -19.68
N LEU A 182 -22.13 3.10 -18.92
CA LEU A 182 -20.85 3.76 -19.12
C LEU A 182 -20.03 3.00 -20.18
N PRO A 183 -19.27 3.70 -21.03
CA PRO A 183 -18.38 3.03 -21.97
C PRO A 183 -17.32 2.22 -21.22
N VAL A 184 -16.91 1.12 -21.84
CA VAL A 184 -15.73 0.36 -21.46
C VAL A 184 -14.82 0.39 -22.68
N ASP A 185 -13.63 0.96 -22.53
CA ASP A 185 -12.65 0.94 -23.61
C ASP A 185 -11.97 -0.43 -23.65
N PHE A 186 -12.13 -1.12 -24.78
CA PHE A 186 -11.41 -2.36 -25.05
C PHE A 186 -10.22 -2.10 -25.97
N HIS A 187 -9.64 -0.90 -25.99
CA HIS A 187 -8.38 -0.55 -26.65
C HIS A 187 -8.25 -1.07 -28.09
N GLY A 188 -9.34 -0.98 -28.85
CA GLY A 188 -9.40 -1.39 -30.26
C GLY A 188 -10.03 -2.76 -30.54
N TYR A 189 -10.54 -3.47 -29.54
CA TYR A 189 -11.34 -4.69 -29.71
C TYR A 189 -12.84 -4.38 -29.67
N ASP A 190 -13.64 -5.11 -30.46
CA ASP A 190 -15.09 -4.87 -30.55
C ASP A 190 -15.85 -5.47 -29.36
N THR A 191 -15.29 -6.52 -28.74
CA THR A 191 -15.90 -7.21 -27.61
C THR A 191 -14.90 -7.51 -26.49
N PHE A 192 -15.41 -7.61 -25.27
CA PHE A 192 -14.62 -8.05 -24.11
C PHE A 192 -14.03 -9.47 -24.30
N ALA A 193 -14.73 -10.35 -25.01
CA ALA A 193 -14.25 -11.71 -25.28
C ALA A 193 -13.03 -11.70 -26.22
N GLU A 194 -13.03 -10.85 -27.24
CA GLU A 194 -11.88 -10.66 -28.12
C GLU A 194 -10.72 -10.01 -27.37
N PHE A 195 -11.02 -8.99 -26.55
CA PHE A 195 -10.03 -8.34 -25.69
C PHE A 195 -9.33 -9.33 -24.76
N LEU A 196 -10.07 -10.21 -24.06
CA LEU A 196 -9.50 -11.26 -23.21
C LEU A 196 -8.78 -12.37 -23.98
N ALA A 197 -9.07 -12.52 -25.28
CA ALA A 197 -8.43 -13.49 -26.15
C ALA A 197 -7.16 -12.95 -26.82
N ALA A 198 -6.76 -11.72 -26.52
CA ALA A 198 -5.50 -11.13 -26.93
C ALA A 198 -4.40 -11.32 -25.86
N ASP A 199 -3.15 -11.15 -26.27
CA ASP A 199 -2.01 -11.09 -25.35
C ASP A 199 -2.21 -9.93 -24.36
N GLN A 200 -2.07 -10.23 -23.07
CA GLN A 200 -2.19 -9.22 -22.01
C GLN A 200 -0.81 -8.82 -21.53
N GLU A 201 -0.49 -7.54 -21.65
CA GLU A 201 0.77 -6.97 -21.19
C GLU A 201 0.61 -6.38 -19.79
N ILE A 202 1.42 -6.88 -18.86
CA ILE A 202 1.38 -6.54 -17.45
C ILE A 202 2.78 -6.17 -16.99
N HIS A 203 2.88 -5.10 -16.19
CA HIS A 203 4.11 -4.65 -15.56
C HIS A 203 3.98 -4.72 -14.05
N LEU A 204 4.74 -5.60 -13.41
CA LEU A 204 4.75 -5.77 -11.96
C LEU A 204 5.76 -4.81 -11.32
N ALA A 205 5.34 -4.03 -10.33
CA ALA A 205 6.29 -3.35 -9.47
C ALA A 205 7.06 -4.35 -8.58
N PRO A 206 8.28 -3.99 -8.12
CA PRO A 206 8.97 -4.76 -7.10
C PRO A 206 8.18 -4.81 -5.79
N LEU A 207 8.19 -5.97 -5.11
CA LEU A 207 7.66 -6.12 -3.76
C LEU A 207 8.44 -5.23 -2.79
N PRO A 208 7.76 -4.43 -1.95
CA PRO A 208 8.41 -3.67 -0.90
C PRO A 208 8.89 -4.58 0.24
N GLU A 209 9.97 -4.19 0.91
CA GLU A 209 10.57 -4.96 2.02
C GLU A 209 9.96 -4.61 3.38
N VAL A 210 9.13 -3.56 3.43
CA VAL A 210 8.61 -2.95 4.67
C VAL A 210 7.14 -2.55 4.50
N ALA A 211 6.41 -3.19 3.59
CA ALA A 211 4.98 -2.97 3.39
C ALA A 211 4.35 -4.22 2.77
N ASN A 212 3.04 -4.39 2.93
CA ASN A 212 2.26 -5.47 2.32
C ASN A 212 1.37 -4.94 1.20
N ASP A 213 1.95 -4.14 0.31
CA ASP A 213 1.30 -3.65 -0.88
C ASP A 213 2.14 -3.91 -2.14
N VAL A 214 1.49 -3.97 -3.30
CA VAL A 214 2.17 -4.01 -4.59
C VAL A 214 1.29 -3.44 -5.69
N TRP A 215 1.92 -2.63 -6.54
CA TRP A 215 1.28 -2.07 -7.72
C TRP A 215 1.56 -2.88 -8.97
N ILE A 216 0.56 -2.98 -9.82
CA ILE A 216 0.65 -3.58 -11.14
C ILE A 216 0.04 -2.61 -12.15
N PHE A 217 0.71 -2.43 -13.29
CA PHE A 217 0.14 -1.75 -14.44
C PHE A 217 -0.28 -2.78 -15.49
N TRP A 218 -1.58 -2.86 -15.78
CA TRP A 218 -2.10 -3.64 -16.88
C TRP A 218 -2.21 -2.75 -18.11
N GLU A 219 -1.18 -2.79 -18.95
CA GLU A 219 -1.03 -1.89 -20.09
C GLU A 219 -2.13 -2.09 -21.13
N THR A 220 -2.45 -3.35 -21.45
CA THR A 220 -3.50 -3.66 -22.42
C THR A 220 -4.88 -3.16 -21.97
N GLY A 221 -5.14 -3.10 -20.66
CA GLY A 221 -6.40 -2.62 -20.10
C GLY A 221 -6.41 -1.14 -19.71
N GLY A 222 -5.26 -0.46 -19.68
CA GLY A 222 -5.16 0.92 -19.19
C GLY A 222 -5.47 1.07 -17.69
N LEU A 223 -5.28 0.01 -16.89
CA LEU A 223 -5.61 0.00 -15.46
C LEU A 223 -4.37 -0.08 -14.58
N LEU A 224 -4.40 0.61 -13.44
CA LEU A 224 -3.55 0.33 -12.29
C LEU A 224 -4.30 -0.59 -11.32
N LEU A 225 -3.58 -1.57 -10.80
CA LEU A 225 -4.07 -2.54 -9.84
C LEU A 225 -3.22 -2.40 -8.59
N HIS A 226 -3.85 -2.10 -7.46
CA HIS A 226 -3.19 -2.00 -6.16
C HIS A 226 -3.61 -3.19 -5.32
N PHE A 227 -2.68 -4.10 -5.09
CA PHE A 227 -2.89 -5.20 -4.16
C PHE A 227 -2.38 -4.79 -2.79
N SER A 228 -3.17 -5.02 -1.77
CA SER A 228 -2.75 -4.89 -0.37
C SER A 228 -3.21 -6.08 0.45
N SER A 229 -2.46 -6.42 1.49
CA SER A 229 -2.86 -7.46 2.44
C SER A 229 -2.61 -7.01 3.88
N GLU A 230 -3.48 -7.42 4.78
CA GLU A 230 -3.22 -7.32 6.22
C GLU A 230 -2.21 -8.37 6.71
N LEU A 231 -1.93 -9.37 5.87
CA LEU A 231 -1.04 -10.49 6.13
C LEU A 231 0.22 -10.38 5.27
N GLU A 232 1.29 -11.02 5.72
CA GLU A 232 2.57 -11.00 5.01
C GLU A 232 2.42 -11.57 3.59
N LEU A 233 2.63 -10.72 2.58
CA LEU A 233 2.52 -11.10 1.17
C LEU A 233 3.52 -12.20 0.79
N ASN A 234 4.59 -12.36 1.56
CA ASN A 234 5.63 -13.34 1.31
C ASN A 234 5.38 -14.71 1.98
N ASP A 235 4.33 -14.90 2.79
CA ASP A 235 3.99 -16.21 3.36
C ASP A 235 3.01 -17.01 2.47
N PRO A 236 3.47 -18.09 1.81
CA PRO A 236 2.62 -18.88 0.92
C PRO A 236 1.39 -19.49 1.58
N LYS A 237 1.43 -19.74 2.89
CA LYS A 237 0.31 -20.36 3.62
C LYS A 237 -0.92 -19.47 3.65
N LEU A 238 -0.75 -18.16 3.45
CA LEU A 238 -1.81 -17.18 3.61
C LEU A 238 -2.56 -16.92 2.30
N TRP A 239 -2.00 -17.28 1.14
CA TRP A 239 -2.56 -16.92 -0.17
C TRP A 239 -3.88 -17.63 -0.55
N GLY A 240 -4.24 -18.71 0.15
CA GLY A 240 -5.42 -19.53 -0.16
C GLY A 240 -6.77 -18.98 0.33
N ASN A 241 -6.80 -17.93 1.15
CA ASN A 241 -7.99 -17.56 1.94
C ASN A 241 -8.50 -16.12 1.69
N ASP A 242 -8.37 -15.61 0.47
CA ASP A 242 -8.95 -14.32 0.02
C ASP A 242 -8.56 -13.09 0.90
N PHE A 243 -7.30 -12.99 1.32
CA PHE A 243 -6.77 -11.83 2.10
C PHE A 243 -6.13 -10.73 1.25
N LEU A 244 -6.15 -10.88 -0.07
CA LEU A 244 -5.68 -9.86 -0.99
C LEU A 244 -6.86 -8.92 -1.26
N THR A 245 -6.72 -7.68 -0.85
CA THR A 245 -7.60 -6.61 -1.32
C THR A 245 -7.01 -6.06 -2.61
N LEU A 246 -7.88 -5.76 -3.58
CA LEU A 246 -7.49 -5.19 -4.85
C LEU A 246 -8.30 -3.92 -5.12
N ASP A 247 -7.60 -2.79 -5.25
CA ASP A 247 -8.17 -1.56 -5.80
C ASP A 247 -7.82 -1.42 -7.29
N LEU A 248 -8.80 -1.01 -8.08
CA LEU A 248 -8.66 -0.76 -9.52
C LEU A 248 -8.78 0.73 -9.83
N TYR A 249 -7.85 1.24 -10.63
CA TYR A 249 -7.85 2.62 -11.10
C TYR A 249 -7.69 2.68 -12.63
N ASP A 250 -8.73 3.17 -13.30
CA ASP A 250 -8.71 3.54 -14.72
C ASP A 250 -7.88 4.82 -14.89
N ILE A 251 -6.74 4.72 -15.56
CA ILE A 251 -5.80 5.83 -15.66
C ILE A 251 -6.43 7.02 -16.41
N ASP A 252 -7.29 6.76 -17.38
CA ASP A 252 -7.88 7.80 -18.22
C ASP A 252 -9.01 8.56 -17.51
N GLU A 253 -9.76 7.87 -16.64
CA GLU A 253 -10.89 8.47 -15.91
C GLU A 253 -10.56 8.91 -14.47
N GLN A 254 -9.67 8.19 -13.79
CA GLN A 254 -9.42 8.34 -12.34
C GLN A 254 -8.11 9.08 -12.02
N THR A 255 -7.47 9.69 -13.03
CA THR A 255 -6.31 10.57 -12.84
C THR A 255 -6.74 12.04 -12.78
N VAL A 256 -6.42 12.71 -11.68
CA VAL A 256 -6.66 14.16 -11.47
C VAL A 256 -5.35 14.94 -11.35
N VAL A 257 -5.38 16.25 -11.51
CA VAL A 257 -4.19 17.10 -11.27
C VAL A 257 -4.02 17.32 -9.77
N SER A 258 -5.12 17.54 -9.05
CA SER A 258 -5.18 17.66 -7.58
C SER A 258 -6.39 16.90 -7.03
N LEU A 259 -6.24 16.32 -5.83
CA LEU A 259 -7.37 15.72 -5.10
C LEU A 259 -8.43 16.76 -4.68
N ASP A 260 -8.11 18.06 -4.72
CA ASP A 260 -9.08 19.13 -4.51
C ASP A 260 -10.21 19.12 -5.56
N GLU A 261 -9.96 18.53 -6.73
CA GLU A 261 -10.97 18.36 -7.79
C GLU A 261 -12.08 17.36 -7.37
N VAL A 262 -11.75 16.46 -6.45
CA VAL A 262 -12.53 15.27 -6.07
C VAL A 262 -12.47 15.05 -4.56
N ALA A 263 -12.70 16.12 -3.80
CA ALA A 263 -12.51 16.15 -2.36
C ALA A 263 -13.20 14.98 -1.63
N GLY A 264 -12.40 14.20 -0.90
CA GLY A 264 -12.87 13.08 -0.07
C GLY A 264 -13.12 11.77 -0.81
N SER A 265 -12.79 11.67 -2.10
CA SER A 265 -12.88 10.41 -2.84
C SER A 265 -11.53 9.69 -2.90
N ASN A 266 -11.51 8.44 -2.46
CA ASN A 266 -10.35 7.54 -2.62
C ASN A 266 -10.32 6.87 -4.00
N ALA A 267 -11.27 7.20 -4.88
CA ALA A 267 -11.37 6.62 -6.21
C ALA A 267 -10.45 7.31 -7.24
N TYR A 268 -9.62 8.28 -6.83
CA TYR A 268 -8.78 9.05 -7.75
C TYR A 268 -7.34 9.08 -7.28
N LEU A 269 -6.44 9.13 -8.26
CA LEU A 269 -5.01 9.32 -8.06
C LEU A 269 -4.59 10.63 -8.72
N THR A 270 -3.63 11.32 -8.11
CA THR A 270 -3.01 12.47 -8.77
C THR A 270 -2.11 12.02 -9.92
N ARG A 271 -1.92 12.88 -10.93
CA ARG A 271 -0.96 12.67 -12.03
C ARG A 271 0.43 12.28 -11.53
N ASP A 272 0.84 12.86 -10.40
CA ASP A 272 2.13 12.61 -9.77
C ASP A 272 2.20 11.19 -9.17
N GLN A 273 1.17 10.75 -8.45
CA GLN A 273 1.06 9.36 -7.98
C GLN A 273 1.07 8.36 -9.14
N VAL A 274 0.26 8.59 -10.18
CA VAL A 274 0.23 7.73 -11.38
C VAL A 274 1.60 7.66 -12.04
N GLY A 275 2.29 8.80 -12.19
CA GLY A 275 3.64 8.85 -12.74
C GLY A 275 4.65 8.01 -11.95
N ARG A 276 4.61 8.05 -10.61
CA ARG A 276 5.45 7.20 -9.76
C ARG A 276 5.10 5.73 -9.90
N ILE A 277 3.81 5.39 -9.89
CA ILE A 277 3.35 4.01 -10.02
C ILE A 277 3.83 3.42 -11.36
N LEU A 278 3.59 4.13 -12.46
CA LEU A 278 4.03 3.70 -13.80
C LEU A 278 5.56 3.58 -13.88
N TYR A 279 6.32 4.48 -13.26
CA TYR A 279 7.77 4.37 -13.21
C TYR A 279 8.23 3.10 -12.48
N ASN A 280 7.62 2.80 -11.33
CA ASN A 280 7.94 1.58 -10.57
C ASN A 280 7.55 0.30 -11.32
N CYS A 281 6.45 0.30 -12.07
CA CYS A 281 6.01 -0.85 -12.86
C CYS A 281 6.83 -1.02 -14.15
N ILE A 282 7.00 0.03 -14.95
CA ILE A 282 7.57 -0.06 -16.30
C ILE A 282 9.11 -0.01 -16.27
N VAL A 283 9.69 0.88 -15.45
CA VAL A 283 11.14 1.14 -15.46
C VAL A 283 11.86 0.24 -14.46
N LEU A 284 11.35 0.16 -13.24
CA LEU A 284 11.94 -0.66 -12.18
C LEU A 284 11.36 -2.07 -12.11
N GLY A 285 10.25 -2.31 -12.81
CA GLY A 285 9.46 -3.51 -12.65
C GLY A 285 9.81 -4.63 -13.63
N LYS A 286 8.91 -5.61 -13.70
CA LYS A 286 9.01 -6.79 -14.53
C LYS A 286 7.82 -6.88 -15.47
N ARG A 287 8.11 -6.84 -16.78
CA ARG A 287 7.13 -7.09 -17.84
C ARG A 287 6.78 -8.58 -17.93
N ILE A 288 5.50 -8.88 -17.98
CA ILE A 288 4.93 -10.20 -18.21
C ILE A 288 3.92 -10.09 -19.35
N VAL A 289 4.00 -11.02 -20.29
CA VAL A 289 2.98 -11.17 -21.34
C VAL A 289 2.20 -12.44 -21.01
N LEU A 290 0.90 -12.30 -20.78
CA LEU A 290 0.00 -13.45 -20.57
C LEU A 290 -0.63 -13.83 -21.90
N GLU A 291 -0.37 -15.06 -22.34
CA GLU A 291 -0.95 -15.60 -23.56
C GLU A 291 -2.43 -15.99 -23.37
N PRO A 292 -3.27 -15.87 -24.41
CA PRO A 292 -4.66 -16.30 -24.38
C PRO A 292 -4.78 -17.79 -24.03
N GLY A 293 -5.49 -18.10 -22.96
CA GLY A 293 -5.78 -19.48 -22.60
C GLY A 293 -4.81 -20.12 -21.60
N GLU A 294 -3.87 -19.38 -21.01
CA GLU A 294 -3.34 -19.72 -19.68
C GLU A 294 -4.47 -19.60 -18.63
N THR A 295 -5.41 -20.54 -18.71
CA THR A 295 -6.21 -20.93 -17.55
C THR A 295 -5.23 -21.73 -16.69
N PRO A 296 -5.04 -21.43 -15.40
CA PRO A 296 -4.29 -22.33 -14.53
C PRO A 296 -4.91 -23.71 -14.71
N ALA A 297 -4.07 -24.70 -15.01
CA ALA A 297 -4.52 -26.07 -15.15
C ALA A 297 -5.42 -26.37 -13.95
N LYS A 298 -6.62 -26.91 -14.19
CA LYS A 298 -7.40 -27.47 -13.09
C LYS A 298 -6.54 -28.58 -12.50
N ASP A 299 -5.82 -28.27 -11.43
CA ASP A 299 -5.17 -29.29 -10.63
C ASP A 299 -6.27 -30.26 -10.18
N GLY A 300 -6.00 -31.53 -10.48
CA GLY A 300 -6.97 -32.60 -10.43
C GLY A 300 -7.62 -32.72 -9.06
N SER A 301 -8.93 -32.86 -9.11
CA SER A 301 -9.75 -33.55 -8.09
C SER A 301 -9.09 -34.79 -7.52
#